data_AF-R6XH33-F1
#
_entry.id   AF-R6XH33-F1
#
_cell.length_a   1.000
_cell.length_b   1.000
_cell.length_c   1.000
_cell.angle_alpha   90.00
_cell.angle_beta   90.00
_cell.angle_gamma   90.00
#
_symmetry.space_group_name_H-M   'P 1'
#
loop_
_entity.id
_entity.type
_entity.pdbx_description
1 polymer ?
#
loop_
_entity_poly.entity_id
_entity_poly.type
_entity_poly.pdbx_seq_one_letter_code
_entity_poly.pdbx_strand_id
1 'polypeptide(L)'
;MKSRVLPLALLLALGVSVFCAFLVKAPKAPDHYFFLNDECDKFDYPQISTAFGPQSGKKVAVGNAILIYMFSRPMEQFKELLDRHFSMAEEYDIPILVELDPITFWQDVPELWNWWDPTKPGYDPKNKENVEWTSWSSEDAVKVGWLNWGRQIRLLPMPNLFSPAYQAAVKDRMDQFMTWTADWYKSLPKSKKYLLGGVKITGELGFGVNNWYYPGGNSYYDKPEEEDPKGGIRVDEMPSRGVGQIGYAALKYSGIRSEGEITPADIYSLEKEYARFVADIAQGYGFPRGMLFSHSGGAGDDLAAAVQPNSCPTWSFYWAEAADPSLTPQVSKYLKMSDAPYWGCSEWNIGDKPKEDWTEALRNCYSIPGCRFISLFNYGTIFSKDQDGNLVVNDAAVEALKEIQ
;
A
#
# COMPACT_ATOMS: atom_id res chain seq x y z
N MET A 1 -41.91 -80.12 7.52
CA MET A 1 -40.87 -79.43 6.72
C MET A 1 -41.49 -78.22 6.04
N LYS A 2 -40.90 -77.03 6.27
CA LYS A 2 -40.84 -75.79 5.44
C LYS A 2 -42.11 -75.29 4.72
N SER A 3 -42.47 -74.01 4.65
CA SER A 3 -42.04 -72.73 5.26
C SER A 3 -43.00 -71.64 4.76
N ARG A 4 -43.06 -70.53 5.50
CA ARG A 4 -43.59 -69.16 5.24
C ARG A 4 -43.52 -68.70 3.75
N VAL A 5 -44.33 -67.74 3.28
CA VAL A 5 -44.14 -66.28 3.48
C VAL A 5 -45.43 -65.45 3.22
N LEU A 6 -45.64 -64.44 4.08
CA LEU A 6 -46.64 -63.34 4.06
C LEU A 6 -46.08 -62.08 3.34
N PRO A 7 -46.88 -61.03 3.07
CA PRO A 7 -46.66 -60.01 2.04
C PRO A 7 -45.78 -58.82 2.50
N LEU A 8 -45.20 -58.11 1.53
CA LEU A 8 -44.48 -56.85 1.77
C LEU A 8 -45.37 -55.66 1.37
N ALA A 9 -46.02 -55.05 2.36
CA ALA A 9 -46.57 -53.71 2.27
C ALA A 9 -45.48 -52.72 2.67
N LEU A 10 -45.12 -51.83 1.75
CA LEU A 10 -44.06 -50.83 1.95
C LEU A 10 -44.66 -49.62 2.69
N LEU A 11 -44.22 -49.41 3.93
CA LEU A 11 -44.50 -48.22 4.73
C LEU A 11 -43.75 -47.00 4.16
N LEU A 12 -44.48 -45.97 3.73
CA LEU A 12 -43.99 -44.61 3.61
C LEU A 12 -44.05 -43.95 5.00
N ALA A 13 -42.89 -43.82 5.65
CA ALA A 13 -42.73 -42.97 6.82
C ALA A 13 -42.32 -41.56 6.36
N LEU A 14 -43.25 -40.61 6.44
CA LEU A 14 -43.00 -39.17 6.31
C LEU A 14 -42.27 -38.67 7.57
N GLY A 15 -40.95 -38.62 7.51
CA GLY A 15 -40.13 -37.87 8.46
C GLY A 15 -40.15 -36.39 8.10
N VAL A 16 -40.98 -35.58 8.77
CA VAL A 16 -40.88 -34.12 8.74
C VAL A 16 -39.72 -33.72 9.64
N SER A 17 -38.52 -33.63 9.06
CA SER A 17 -37.40 -32.98 9.72
C SER A 17 -37.64 -31.46 9.70
N VAL A 18 -38.07 -30.91 10.83
CA VAL A 18 -38.08 -29.48 11.08
C VAL A 18 -36.62 -29.01 11.09
N PHE A 19 -36.13 -28.57 9.93
CA PHE A 19 -34.91 -27.79 9.85
C PHE A 19 -35.23 -26.41 10.43
N CYS A 20 -35.01 -26.24 11.74
CA CYS A 20 -34.85 -24.91 12.32
C CYS A 20 -33.57 -24.31 11.71
N ALA A 21 -33.72 -23.66 10.55
CA ALA A 21 -32.72 -22.74 10.05
C ALA A 21 -32.64 -21.59 11.05
N PHE A 22 -31.78 -21.72 12.04
CA PHE A 22 -31.30 -20.56 12.78
C PHE A 22 -30.70 -19.63 11.75
N LEU A 23 -31.40 -18.53 11.45
CA LEU A 23 -30.84 -17.38 10.75
C LEU A 23 -29.74 -16.81 11.65
N VAL A 24 -28.56 -17.43 11.61
CA VAL A 24 -27.35 -16.85 12.16
C VAL A 24 -27.13 -15.59 11.34
N LYS A 25 -27.49 -14.43 11.92
CA LYS A 25 -27.19 -13.14 11.30
C LYS A 25 -25.68 -13.13 11.04
N ALA A 26 -25.30 -12.88 9.79
CA ALA A 26 -23.90 -12.69 9.46
C ALA A 26 -23.31 -11.63 10.42
N PRO A 27 -22.13 -11.87 10.98
CA PRO A 27 -21.48 -10.90 11.85
C PRO A 27 -21.37 -9.56 11.13
N LYS A 28 -21.61 -8.47 11.88
CA LYS A 28 -21.44 -7.11 11.35
C LYS A 28 -19.98 -6.97 10.91
N ALA A 29 -19.76 -6.33 9.76
CA ALA A 29 -18.41 -5.97 9.37
C ALA A 29 -17.75 -5.07 10.44
N PRO A 30 -16.43 -5.16 10.64
CA PRO A 30 -15.70 -4.28 11.54
C PRO A 30 -15.93 -2.81 11.18
N ASP A 31 -15.98 -1.97 12.21
CA ASP A 31 -16.06 -0.52 12.05
C ASP A 31 -14.71 0.00 11.55
N HIS A 32 -13.61 -0.57 12.05
CA HIS A 32 -12.24 -0.20 11.69
C HIS A 32 -11.32 -1.43 11.52
N TYR A 33 -10.13 -1.18 10.95
CA TYR A 33 -9.05 -2.17 10.85
C TYR A 33 -7.73 -1.63 11.39
N PHE A 34 -6.96 -2.51 12.02
CA PHE A 34 -5.54 -2.28 12.28
C PHE A 34 -4.72 -3.28 11.46
N PHE A 35 -3.92 -2.80 10.53
CA PHE A 35 -3.08 -3.64 9.68
C PHE A 35 -1.64 -3.61 10.18
N LEU A 36 -1.03 -4.79 10.21
CA LEU A 36 0.40 -4.95 10.35
C LEU A 36 0.99 -4.94 8.94
N ASN A 37 1.78 -3.92 8.60
CA ASN A 37 2.34 -3.77 7.25
C ASN A 37 3.66 -4.53 7.13
N ASP A 38 3.77 -5.36 6.09
CA ASP A 38 5.03 -5.98 5.69
C ASP A 38 5.01 -6.32 4.19
N GLU A 39 6.17 -6.69 3.65
CA GLU A 39 6.31 -7.09 2.25
C GLU A 39 5.51 -8.36 1.93
N CYS A 40 5.05 -8.47 0.68
CA CYS A 40 4.20 -9.58 0.20
C CYS A 40 4.81 -10.99 0.24
N ASP A 41 6.04 -11.18 0.74
CA ASP A 41 6.60 -12.50 1.02
C ASP A 41 6.58 -12.89 2.51
N LYS A 42 5.99 -12.05 3.35
CA LYS A 42 5.80 -12.30 4.78
C LYS A 42 4.40 -12.84 5.04
N PHE A 43 4.32 -13.90 5.84
CA PHE A 43 3.09 -14.68 6.06
C PHE A 43 2.77 -14.78 7.55
N ASP A 44 2.43 -13.65 8.15
CA ASP A 44 2.30 -13.50 9.61
C ASP A 44 0.97 -13.99 10.20
N TYR A 45 0.10 -14.61 9.39
CA TYR A 45 -1.23 -15.05 9.82
C TYR A 45 -1.24 -15.95 11.07
N PRO A 46 -0.37 -16.97 11.22
CA PRO A 46 -0.36 -17.79 12.43
C PRO A 46 0.04 -16.99 13.67
N GLN A 47 0.98 -16.05 13.51
CA GLN A 47 1.45 -15.17 14.57
C GLN A 47 0.31 -14.23 15.02
N ILE A 48 -0.37 -13.60 14.07
CA ILE A 48 -1.50 -12.71 14.31
C ILE A 48 -2.67 -13.47 14.92
N SER A 49 -3.00 -14.65 14.39
CA SER A 49 -4.06 -15.50 14.95
C SER A 49 -3.75 -15.93 16.37
N THR A 50 -2.49 -16.21 16.70
CA THR A 50 -2.07 -16.55 18.08
C THR A 50 -2.25 -15.36 19.02
N ALA A 51 -1.89 -14.16 18.56
CA ALA A 51 -1.99 -12.95 19.37
C ALA A 51 -3.44 -12.47 19.52
N PHE A 52 -4.24 -12.42 18.45
CA PHE A 52 -5.51 -11.69 18.40
C PHE A 52 -6.74 -12.58 18.11
N GLY A 53 -6.56 -13.86 17.80
CA GLY A 53 -7.65 -14.79 17.50
C GLY A 53 -8.39 -14.47 16.19
N PRO A 54 -9.59 -15.04 15.97
CA PRO A 54 -10.42 -14.74 14.80
C PRO A 54 -11.01 -13.32 14.89
N GLN A 55 -11.19 -12.68 13.73
CA GLN A 55 -11.57 -11.26 13.64
C GLN A 55 -13.06 -11.03 13.35
N SER A 56 -13.81 -12.09 13.03
CA SER A 56 -15.26 -12.04 12.86
C SER A 56 -15.97 -11.35 14.03
N GLY A 57 -16.68 -10.24 13.74
CA GLY A 57 -17.53 -9.54 14.70
C GLY A 57 -16.78 -8.61 15.68
N LYS A 58 -15.47 -8.42 15.51
CA LYS A 58 -14.70 -7.41 16.25
C LYS A 58 -15.05 -6.00 15.76
N LYS A 59 -14.99 -5.02 16.66
CA LYS A 59 -15.17 -3.60 16.29
C LYS A 59 -13.97 -3.11 15.49
N VAL A 60 -12.77 -3.43 15.96
CA VAL A 60 -11.49 -3.23 15.27
C VAL A 60 -10.94 -4.60 14.91
N ALA A 61 -10.80 -4.89 13.62
CA ALA A 61 -10.20 -6.14 13.17
C ALA A 61 -8.71 -5.97 12.89
N VAL A 62 -7.88 -6.86 13.43
CA VAL A 62 -6.43 -6.86 13.24
C VAL A 62 -6.07 -7.74 12.04
N GLY A 63 -5.34 -7.18 11.09
CA GLY A 63 -5.06 -7.80 9.79
C GLY A 63 -3.63 -7.65 9.31
N ASN A 64 -3.39 -8.14 8.09
CA ASN A 64 -2.14 -7.93 7.35
C ASN A 64 -2.31 -6.88 6.25
N ALA A 65 -1.40 -5.92 6.18
CA ALA A 65 -1.20 -5.11 4.98
C ALA A 65 -0.11 -5.78 4.14
N ILE A 66 -0.42 -5.99 2.86
CA ILE A 66 0.43 -6.74 1.92
C ILE A 66 1.07 -5.73 0.97
N LEU A 67 2.30 -5.32 1.26
CA LEU A 67 3.04 -4.36 0.45
C LEU A 67 3.64 -5.01 -0.81
N ILE A 68 3.21 -4.50 -1.96
CA ILE A 68 3.56 -5.02 -3.29
C ILE A 68 4.22 -3.90 -4.09
N TYR A 69 5.55 -3.94 -4.19
CA TYR A 69 6.30 -3.16 -5.18
C TYR A 69 6.11 -3.78 -6.56
N MET A 70 5.19 -3.23 -7.35
CA MET A 70 4.60 -3.92 -8.49
C MET A 70 5.58 -4.33 -9.57
N PHE A 71 6.74 -3.67 -9.65
CA PHE A 71 7.79 -3.91 -10.64
C PHE A 71 9.03 -4.62 -10.08
N SER A 72 8.94 -5.13 -8.85
CA SER A 72 10.09 -5.74 -8.17
C SER A 72 10.30 -7.22 -8.49
N ARG A 73 9.30 -7.88 -9.10
CA ARG A 73 9.24 -9.33 -9.37
C ARG A 73 8.44 -9.64 -10.66
N PRO A 74 8.56 -10.86 -11.22
CA PRO A 74 7.65 -11.38 -12.25
C PRO A 74 6.20 -11.54 -11.74
N MET A 75 5.22 -11.39 -12.63
CA MET A 75 3.79 -11.42 -12.28
C MET A 75 3.31 -12.77 -11.74
N GLU A 76 3.90 -13.85 -12.21
CA GLU A 76 3.60 -15.23 -11.83
C GLU A 76 3.96 -15.47 -10.37
N GLN A 77 5.08 -14.92 -9.91
CA GLN A 77 5.46 -14.97 -8.50
C GLN A 77 4.48 -14.15 -7.65
N PHE A 78 4.08 -12.96 -8.11
CA PHE A 78 3.07 -12.17 -7.41
C PHE A 78 1.73 -12.89 -7.30
N LYS A 79 1.31 -13.61 -8.35
CA LYS A 79 0.08 -14.41 -8.32
C LYS A 79 0.14 -15.50 -7.26
N GLU A 80 1.24 -16.25 -7.22
CA GLU A 80 1.45 -17.30 -6.21
C GLU A 80 1.42 -16.74 -4.78
N LEU A 81 2.08 -15.60 -4.54
CA LEU A 81 2.10 -14.94 -3.24
C LEU A 81 0.69 -14.48 -2.83
N LEU A 82 -0.03 -13.79 -3.72
CA LEU A 82 -1.38 -13.31 -3.43
C LEU A 82 -2.39 -14.43 -3.21
N ASP A 83 -2.36 -15.51 -4.00
CA ASP A 83 -3.22 -16.68 -3.78
C ASP A 83 -3.00 -17.30 -2.40
N ARG A 84 -1.75 -17.32 -1.94
CA ARG A 84 -1.41 -17.79 -0.60
C ARG A 84 -1.93 -16.83 0.47
N HIS A 85 -1.76 -15.53 0.30
CA HIS A 85 -2.33 -14.53 1.23
C HIS A 85 -3.86 -14.64 1.33
N PHE A 86 -4.55 -14.77 0.20
CA PHE A 86 -6.00 -14.97 0.13
C PHE A 86 -6.43 -16.24 0.87
N SER A 87 -5.76 -17.36 0.61
CA SER A 87 -6.05 -18.63 1.27
C SER A 87 -5.84 -18.55 2.80
N MET A 88 -4.74 -17.94 3.24
CA MET A 88 -4.42 -17.79 4.66
C MET A 88 -5.35 -16.79 5.36
N ALA A 89 -5.78 -15.72 4.69
CA ALA A 89 -6.78 -14.79 5.21
C ALA A 89 -8.11 -15.50 5.53
N GLU A 90 -8.54 -16.40 4.65
CA GLU A 90 -9.74 -17.22 4.85
C GLU A 90 -9.57 -18.24 5.97
N GLU A 91 -8.44 -18.97 5.99
CA GLU A 91 -8.12 -20.01 6.96
C GLU A 91 -8.05 -19.46 8.39
N TYR A 92 -7.31 -18.37 8.59
CA TYR A 92 -7.05 -17.79 9.90
C TYR A 92 -8.06 -16.73 10.34
N ASP A 93 -9.02 -16.39 9.48
CA ASP A 93 -9.99 -15.33 9.72
C ASP A 93 -9.36 -13.95 9.97
N ILE A 94 -8.30 -13.64 9.21
CA ILE A 94 -7.52 -12.41 9.33
C ILE A 94 -7.76 -11.54 8.08
N PRO A 95 -8.25 -10.31 8.21
CA PRO A 95 -8.46 -9.43 7.07
C PRO A 95 -7.13 -8.96 6.48
N ILE A 96 -7.18 -8.56 5.22
CA ILE A 96 -6.04 -8.03 4.47
C ILE A 96 -6.34 -6.65 3.88
N LEU A 97 -5.28 -5.84 3.77
CA LEU A 97 -5.20 -4.65 2.94
C LEU A 97 -4.19 -4.94 1.83
N VAL A 98 -4.63 -4.91 0.57
CA VAL A 98 -3.71 -5.07 -0.57
C VAL A 98 -3.08 -3.71 -0.87
N GLU A 99 -1.76 -3.59 -0.79
CA GLU A 99 -1.05 -2.33 -0.99
C GLU A 99 -0.19 -2.38 -2.26
N LEU A 100 -0.60 -1.65 -3.28
CA LEU A 100 0.09 -1.56 -4.56
C LEU A 100 0.99 -0.32 -4.59
N ASP A 101 2.28 -0.54 -4.82
CA ASP A 101 3.25 0.51 -5.07
C ASP A 101 3.75 0.43 -6.53
N PRO A 102 3.23 1.28 -7.42
CA PRO A 102 3.70 1.35 -8.80
C PRO A 102 4.98 2.19 -8.98
N ILE A 103 5.45 2.88 -7.93
CA ILE A 103 6.46 3.94 -8.00
C ILE A 103 7.83 3.41 -7.57
N THR A 104 7.84 2.67 -6.47
CA THR A 104 9.07 2.26 -5.77
C THR A 104 9.52 0.88 -6.24
N PHE A 105 10.82 0.72 -6.50
CA PHE A 105 11.49 -0.50 -6.96
C PHE A 105 10.93 -1.11 -8.27
N TRP A 106 11.69 -0.93 -9.34
CA TRP A 106 11.32 -1.35 -10.70
C TRP A 106 12.45 -2.06 -11.45
N GLN A 107 13.29 -2.78 -10.71
CA GLN A 107 14.45 -3.51 -11.23
C GLN A 107 14.11 -4.60 -12.24
N ASP A 108 12.92 -5.19 -12.16
CA ASP A 108 12.54 -6.34 -13.01
C ASP A 108 11.88 -5.91 -14.33
N VAL A 109 11.96 -4.63 -14.68
CA VAL A 109 11.53 -4.07 -15.99
C VAL A 109 12.65 -3.26 -16.66
N PRO A 110 13.86 -3.85 -16.87
CA PRO A 110 15.00 -3.14 -17.45
C PRO A 110 14.73 -2.59 -18.85
N GLU A 111 13.78 -3.17 -19.59
CA GLU A 111 13.30 -2.68 -20.87
C GLU A 111 12.63 -1.30 -20.79
N LEU A 112 12.28 -0.82 -19.60
CA LEU A 112 11.76 0.53 -19.41
C LEU A 112 12.86 1.53 -19.08
N TRP A 113 13.91 1.17 -18.35
CA TRP A 113 14.84 2.15 -17.79
C TRP A 113 16.29 2.04 -18.26
N ASN A 114 16.75 0.91 -18.77
CA ASN A 114 18.15 0.76 -19.17
C ASN A 114 18.39 1.49 -20.51
N TRP A 115 18.89 2.72 -20.44
CA TRP A 115 19.23 3.53 -21.62
C TRP A 115 20.73 3.67 -21.87
N TRP A 116 21.58 3.23 -20.93
CA TRP A 116 23.01 3.55 -20.94
C TRP A 116 23.96 2.34 -20.99
N ASP A 117 23.53 1.15 -20.57
CA ASP A 117 24.41 -0.01 -20.47
C ASP A 117 24.07 -1.08 -21.54
N PRO A 118 24.77 -1.08 -22.69
CA PRO A 118 24.53 -2.03 -23.78
C PRO A 118 24.86 -3.48 -23.45
N THR A 119 25.48 -3.73 -22.30
CA THR A 119 25.85 -5.08 -21.86
C THR A 119 24.81 -5.71 -20.93
N LYS A 120 23.84 -4.93 -20.45
CA LYS A 120 22.77 -5.37 -19.56
C LYS A 120 21.44 -5.56 -20.29
N PRO A 121 20.52 -6.40 -19.76
CA PRO A 121 19.19 -6.60 -20.33
C PRO A 121 18.43 -5.29 -20.54
N GLY A 122 17.50 -5.29 -21.50
CA GLY A 122 16.58 -4.16 -21.72
C GLY A 122 17.22 -2.90 -22.30
N TYR A 123 18.51 -2.92 -22.69
CA TYR A 123 19.17 -1.75 -23.26
C TYR A 123 18.47 -1.23 -24.52
N ASP A 124 17.97 0.00 -24.43
CA ASP A 124 17.58 0.81 -25.58
C ASP A 124 17.88 2.29 -25.23
N PRO A 125 18.69 3.02 -26.02
CA PRO A 125 18.94 4.44 -25.75
C PRO A 125 17.66 5.31 -25.71
N LYS A 126 16.53 4.85 -26.23
CA LYS A 126 15.22 5.52 -26.10
C LYS A 126 14.60 5.40 -24.72
N ASN A 127 15.06 4.48 -23.86
CA ASN A 127 14.57 4.34 -22.48
C ASN A 127 14.82 5.60 -21.63
N LYS A 128 15.67 6.53 -22.09
CA LYS A 128 15.82 7.86 -21.50
C LYS A 128 14.48 8.59 -21.37
N GLU A 129 13.51 8.33 -22.24
CA GLU A 129 12.18 8.95 -22.19
C GLU A 129 11.30 8.43 -21.04
N ASN A 130 11.63 7.26 -20.48
CA ASN A 130 10.87 6.60 -19.41
C ASN A 130 11.44 6.85 -18.02
N VAL A 131 12.53 7.60 -17.91
CA VAL A 131 13.17 7.96 -16.64
C VAL A 131 13.19 9.47 -16.47
N GLU A 132 13.39 9.93 -15.24
CA GLU A 132 13.50 11.36 -14.97
C GLU A 132 14.76 12.01 -15.55
N TRP A 133 14.66 13.32 -15.78
CA TRP A 133 15.75 14.15 -16.30
C TRP A 133 16.10 15.26 -15.33
N THR A 134 17.28 15.84 -15.52
CA THR A 134 17.76 17.00 -14.76
C THR A 134 17.72 18.32 -15.55
N SER A 135 17.19 18.28 -16.78
CA SER A 135 16.90 19.44 -17.63
C SER A 135 15.73 19.15 -18.58
N TRP A 136 15.28 20.14 -19.37
CA TRP A 136 14.24 19.98 -20.40
C TRP A 136 14.64 19.08 -21.59
N SER A 137 15.84 18.49 -21.56
CA SER A 137 16.40 17.59 -22.56
C SER A 137 16.55 16.16 -22.02
N SER A 138 16.16 15.18 -22.85
CA SER A 138 16.35 13.75 -22.58
C SER A 138 17.81 13.33 -22.47
N GLU A 139 18.75 14.14 -22.97
CA GLU A 139 20.19 13.86 -22.84
C GLU A 139 20.67 13.91 -21.38
N ASP A 140 19.93 14.61 -20.52
CA ASP A 140 20.22 14.75 -19.09
C ASP A 140 19.40 13.76 -18.24
N ALA A 141 19.06 12.61 -18.82
CA ALA A 141 18.40 11.51 -18.14
C ALA A 141 19.24 10.95 -16.98
N VAL A 142 18.57 10.55 -15.90
CA VAL A 142 19.24 9.98 -14.72
C VAL A 142 19.47 8.48 -14.91
N LYS A 143 20.57 7.98 -14.31
CA LYS A 143 20.98 6.55 -14.28
C LYS A 143 20.77 5.90 -12.92
N VAL A 144 20.48 6.72 -11.90
CA VAL A 144 20.46 6.34 -10.49
C VAL A 144 19.56 7.30 -9.73
N GLY A 145 19.01 6.83 -8.61
CA GLY A 145 18.34 7.66 -7.61
C GLY A 145 18.71 7.19 -6.21
N TRP A 146 18.17 7.88 -5.20
CA TRP A 146 18.31 7.50 -3.80
C TRP A 146 16.97 7.55 -3.09
N LEU A 147 16.79 6.68 -2.10
CA LEU A 147 15.63 6.62 -1.21
C LEU A 147 16.11 6.59 0.23
N ASN A 148 15.33 7.13 1.15
CA ASN A 148 15.54 6.99 2.59
C ASN A 148 14.48 6.04 3.15
N TRP A 149 14.90 4.85 3.55
CA TRP A 149 14.04 3.84 4.16
C TRP A 149 14.57 3.45 5.54
N GLY A 150 14.71 4.45 6.41
CA GLY A 150 15.46 4.36 7.68
C GLY A 150 16.98 4.39 7.52
N ARG A 151 17.46 4.23 6.28
CA ARG A 151 18.81 4.53 5.80
C ARG A 151 18.75 4.93 4.34
N GLN A 152 19.77 5.63 3.86
CA GLN A 152 19.90 5.88 2.43
C GLN A 152 20.18 4.57 1.68
N ILE A 153 19.48 4.38 0.58
CA ILE A 153 19.63 3.25 -0.35
C ILE A 153 19.78 3.83 -1.76
N ARG A 154 20.71 3.26 -2.54
CA ARG A 154 20.85 3.57 -3.96
C ARG A 154 19.79 2.81 -4.75
N LEU A 155 19.10 3.50 -5.64
CA LEU A 155 18.07 2.96 -6.51
C LEU A 155 18.47 3.06 -7.98
N LEU A 156 17.76 2.32 -8.81
CA LEU A 156 17.65 2.57 -10.24
C LEU A 156 17.06 3.99 -10.50
N PRO A 157 17.14 4.52 -11.74
CA PRO A 157 16.57 5.81 -12.08
C PRO A 157 15.15 5.97 -11.58
N MET A 158 14.73 7.17 -11.21
CA MET A 158 13.30 7.42 -11.02
C MET A 158 12.55 7.25 -12.35
N PRO A 159 11.40 6.57 -12.39
CA PRO A 159 10.56 6.54 -13.57
C PRO A 159 10.00 7.94 -13.90
N ASN A 160 9.95 8.27 -15.20
CA ASN A 160 9.08 9.33 -15.69
C ASN A 160 7.63 8.84 -15.57
N LEU A 161 6.93 9.32 -14.54
CA LEU A 161 5.57 8.89 -14.20
C LEU A 161 4.53 9.16 -15.31
N PHE A 162 4.88 9.97 -16.30
CA PHE A 162 4.01 10.34 -17.42
C PHE A 162 4.49 9.82 -18.77
N SER A 163 5.56 9.02 -18.81
CA SER A 163 5.95 8.37 -20.06
C SER A 163 4.86 7.38 -20.50
N PRO A 164 4.49 7.33 -21.80
CA PRO A 164 3.46 6.41 -22.27
C PRO A 164 3.80 4.94 -22.02
N ALA A 165 5.08 4.56 -22.12
CA ALA A 165 5.50 3.18 -21.90
C ALA A 165 5.42 2.80 -20.41
N TYR A 166 5.85 3.69 -19.51
CA TYR A 166 5.74 3.46 -18.08
C TYR A 166 4.26 3.40 -17.64
N GLN A 167 3.43 4.34 -18.06
CA GLN A 167 2.00 4.31 -17.72
C GLN A 167 1.28 3.08 -18.29
N ALA A 168 1.64 2.62 -19.49
CA ALA A 168 1.12 1.37 -20.04
C ALA A 168 1.49 0.17 -19.16
N ALA A 169 2.73 0.11 -18.68
CA ALA A 169 3.20 -0.95 -17.79
C ALA A 169 2.51 -0.91 -16.41
N VAL A 170 2.29 0.30 -15.85
CA VAL A 170 1.51 0.47 -14.61
C VAL A 170 0.10 -0.06 -14.81
N LYS A 171 -0.56 0.33 -15.89
CA LYS A 171 -1.93 -0.11 -16.19
C LYS A 171 -2.03 -1.63 -16.35
N ASP A 172 -1.12 -2.24 -17.09
CA ASP A 172 -1.10 -3.69 -17.31
C ASP A 172 -0.93 -4.46 -16.00
N ARG A 173 0.02 -4.06 -15.15
CA ARG A 173 0.25 -4.74 -13.87
C ARG A 173 -0.89 -4.49 -12.88
N MET A 174 -1.39 -3.25 -12.79
CA MET A 174 -2.54 -2.94 -11.93
C MET A 174 -3.77 -3.74 -12.35
N ASP A 175 -4.04 -3.90 -13.64
CA ASP A 175 -5.18 -4.69 -14.13
C ASP A 175 -5.17 -6.12 -13.59
N GLN A 176 -4.01 -6.76 -13.57
CA GLN A 176 -3.85 -8.10 -13.02
C GLN A 176 -4.10 -8.14 -11.50
N PHE A 177 -3.45 -7.26 -10.72
CA PHE A 177 -3.62 -7.20 -9.27
C PHE A 177 -5.07 -6.90 -8.86
N MET A 178 -5.70 -5.95 -9.54
CA MET A 178 -7.08 -5.57 -9.30
C MET A 178 -8.04 -6.70 -9.66
N THR A 179 -7.79 -7.42 -10.77
CA THR A 179 -8.58 -8.58 -11.17
C THR A 179 -8.49 -9.70 -10.13
N TRP A 180 -7.27 -10.11 -9.74
CA TRP A 180 -7.10 -11.20 -8.76
C TRP A 180 -7.75 -10.87 -7.42
N THR A 181 -7.56 -9.64 -6.94
CA THR A 181 -8.17 -9.18 -5.69
C THR A 181 -9.69 -9.13 -5.79
N ALA A 182 -10.23 -8.66 -6.92
CA ALA A 182 -11.67 -8.55 -7.12
C ALA A 182 -12.33 -9.92 -7.24
N ASP A 183 -11.70 -10.87 -7.94
CA ASP A 183 -12.20 -12.23 -8.11
C ASP A 183 -12.23 -12.99 -6.77
N TRP A 184 -11.15 -12.89 -5.99
CA TRP A 184 -11.14 -13.39 -4.62
C TRP A 184 -12.21 -12.71 -3.77
N TYR A 185 -12.28 -11.38 -3.78
CA TYR A 185 -13.27 -10.65 -3.02
C TYR A 185 -14.69 -11.10 -3.38
N LYS A 186 -15.01 -11.28 -4.67
CA LYS A 186 -16.31 -11.75 -5.17
C LYS A 186 -16.63 -13.17 -4.72
N SER A 187 -15.64 -14.07 -4.71
CA SER A 187 -15.83 -15.47 -4.31
C SER A 187 -16.16 -15.64 -2.83
N LEU A 188 -15.71 -14.72 -1.97
CA LEU A 188 -16.01 -14.76 -0.53
C LEU A 188 -17.53 -14.77 -0.24
N PRO A 189 -18.01 -15.58 0.72
CA PRO A 189 -19.38 -15.50 1.19
C PRO A 189 -19.64 -14.14 1.85
N LYS A 190 -20.91 -13.70 1.88
CA LYS A 190 -21.29 -12.39 2.44
C LYS A 190 -20.77 -12.17 3.86
N SER A 191 -20.73 -13.22 4.68
CA SER A 191 -20.22 -13.17 6.05
C SER A 191 -18.71 -12.96 6.15
N LYS A 192 -17.94 -13.19 5.07
CA LYS A 192 -16.47 -13.07 5.04
C LYS A 192 -15.98 -11.88 4.22
N LYS A 193 -16.87 -11.07 3.62
CA LYS A 193 -16.47 -9.88 2.84
C LYS A 193 -15.63 -8.88 3.64
N TYR A 194 -15.68 -8.89 4.98
CA TYR A 194 -14.81 -8.04 5.79
C TYR A 194 -13.33 -8.42 5.71
N LEU A 195 -12.99 -9.61 5.19
CA LEU A 195 -11.61 -10.03 5.02
C LEU A 195 -10.85 -9.16 4.02
N LEU A 196 -11.53 -8.45 3.12
CA LEU A 196 -10.91 -7.36 2.38
C LEU A 196 -11.19 -6.03 3.10
N GLY A 197 -10.17 -5.46 3.74
CA GLY A 197 -10.24 -4.12 4.32
C GLY A 197 -10.21 -3.02 3.27
N GLY A 198 -9.54 -3.27 2.15
CA GLY A 198 -9.45 -2.37 1.01
C GLY A 198 -8.26 -2.68 0.11
N VAL A 199 -8.02 -1.76 -0.83
CA VAL A 199 -6.86 -1.72 -1.71
C VAL A 199 -6.25 -0.32 -1.64
N LYS A 200 -5.01 -0.23 -1.18
CA LYS A 200 -4.18 0.98 -1.28
C LYS A 200 -3.53 0.96 -2.65
N ILE A 201 -3.85 1.92 -3.50
CA ILE A 201 -3.54 1.85 -4.95
C ILE A 201 -2.29 2.63 -5.35
N THR A 202 -1.85 3.55 -4.48
CA THR A 202 -0.54 4.19 -4.60
C THR A 202 0.34 3.73 -3.44
N GLY A 203 1.65 3.64 -3.68
CA GLY A 203 2.64 3.67 -2.60
C GLY A 203 2.64 5.04 -1.92
N GLU A 204 3.71 5.39 -1.19
CA GLU A 204 3.88 6.76 -0.71
C GLU A 204 4.31 7.69 -1.87
N LEU A 205 3.32 8.28 -2.55
CA LEU A 205 3.57 9.24 -3.62
C LEU A 205 4.11 10.55 -3.04
N GLY A 206 5.42 10.75 -3.16
CA GLY A 206 6.11 12.00 -2.87
C GLY A 206 7.25 12.17 -3.86
N PHE A 207 7.03 12.99 -4.88
CA PHE A 207 7.98 13.21 -5.96
C PHE A 207 9.22 13.93 -5.42
N GLY A 208 10.39 13.32 -5.63
CA GLY A 208 11.64 13.82 -5.07
C GLY A 208 11.79 13.56 -3.56
N VAL A 209 10.84 12.83 -2.93
CA VAL A 209 10.89 12.46 -1.50
C VAL A 209 11.44 11.05 -1.36
N ASN A 210 10.71 10.08 -1.91
CA ASN A 210 11.03 8.65 -1.80
C ASN A 210 11.90 8.12 -2.95
N ASN A 211 12.44 9.05 -3.71
CA ASN A 211 13.29 8.82 -4.85
C ASN A 211 13.85 10.20 -5.22
N TRP A 212 15.12 10.49 -4.95
CA TRP A 212 15.73 11.79 -5.29
C TRP A 212 17.02 11.61 -6.06
N TYR A 213 17.54 12.71 -6.58
CA TYR A 213 18.78 12.75 -7.33
C TYR A 213 19.76 13.72 -6.69
N TYR A 214 20.98 13.28 -6.39
CA TYR A 214 22.05 14.20 -6.01
C TYR A 214 22.59 14.94 -7.23
N PRO A 215 23.02 16.21 -7.12
CA PRO A 215 23.66 16.92 -8.23
C PRO A 215 24.83 16.12 -8.83
N GLY A 216 24.77 15.84 -10.14
CA GLY A 216 25.76 15.00 -10.82
C GLY A 216 25.71 13.51 -10.44
N GLY A 217 24.58 13.03 -9.91
CA GLY A 217 24.36 11.68 -9.40
C GLY A 217 24.79 10.55 -10.34
N ASN A 218 24.69 10.74 -11.66
CA ASN A 218 25.12 9.74 -12.66
C ASN A 218 26.60 9.36 -12.53
N SER A 219 27.44 10.25 -11.98
CA SER A 219 28.87 9.98 -11.73
C SER A 219 29.14 8.99 -10.59
N TYR A 220 28.11 8.68 -9.79
CA TYR A 220 28.18 7.70 -8.69
C TYR A 220 27.76 6.29 -9.11
N TYR A 221 27.12 6.12 -10.28
CA TYR A 221 26.59 4.82 -10.71
C TYR A 221 27.64 3.70 -10.72
N ASP A 222 28.83 3.99 -11.26
CA ASP A 222 29.93 3.04 -11.36
C ASP A 222 30.83 3.01 -10.11
N LYS A 223 30.49 3.79 -9.07
CA LYS A 223 31.26 3.86 -7.82
C LYS A 223 30.66 2.97 -6.73
N PRO A 224 31.46 2.52 -5.75
CA PRO A 224 30.95 1.88 -4.54
C PRO A 224 29.91 2.74 -3.82
N GLU A 225 28.90 2.12 -3.20
CA GLU A 225 27.82 2.82 -2.47
C GLU A 225 28.32 3.59 -1.24
N GLU A 226 29.47 3.18 -0.69
CA GLU A 226 30.12 3.86 0.42
C GLU A 226 30.48 5.30 0.07
N GLU A 227 30.78 5.57 -1.21
CA GLU A 227 31.12 6.89 -1.75
C GLU A 227 29.88 7.76 -2.03
N ASP A 228 28.66 7.26 -1.87
CA ASP A 228 27.45 8.05 -2.10
C ASP A 228 27.37 9.25 -1.15
N PRO A 229 26.84 10.40 -1.60
CA PRO A 229 26.60 11.55 -0.74
C PRO A 229 25.71 11.18 0.47
N LYS A 230 25.90 11.85 1.61
CA LYS A 230 25.21 11.52 2.88
C LYS A 230 24.22 12.59 3.38
N GLY A 231 23.99 13.65 2.60
CA GLY A 231 23.25 14.85 3.03
C GLY A 231 21.73 14.71 3.13
N GLY A 232 21.12 13.77 2.39
CA GLY A 232 19.68 13.58 2.32
C GLY A 232 18.93 14.75 1.69
N ILE A 233 17.60 14.66 1.66
CA ILE A 233 16.70 15.74 1.23
C ILE A 233 16.36 16.68 2.38
N ARG A 234 16.01 17.93 2.04
CA ARG A 234 15.35 18.89 2.91
C ARG A 234 13.91 19.03 2.42
N VAL A 235 12.99 18.28 3.04
CA VAL A 235 11.64 18.03 2.50
C VAL A 235 10.86 19.32 2.18
N ASP A 236 11.04 20.37 2.98
CA ASP A 236 10.36 21.66 2.82
C ASP A 236 11.00 22.59 1.77
N GLU A 237 12.19 22.28 1.26
CA GLU A 237 12.91 23.11 0.27
C GLU A 237 12.50 22.78 -1.17
N MET A 238 11.21 22.92 -1.47
CA MET A 238 10.67 22.68 -2.80
C MET A 238 11.22 23.65 -3.85
N PRO A 239 11.34 23.24 -5.14
CA PRO A 239 10.91 21.94 -5.68
C PRO A 239 12.01 20.87 -5.71
N SER A 240 13.26 21.23 -5.43
CA SER A 240 14.40 20.29 -5.54
C SER A 240 14.76 19.60 -4.23
N ARG A 241 14.17 20.03 -3.11
CA ARG A 241 14.37 19.52 -1.74
C ARG A 241 15.84 19.54 -1.31
N GLY A 242 16.55 20.60 -1.69
CA GLY A 242 17.97 20.78 -1.37
C GLY A 242 18.93 19.86 -2.12
N VAL A 243 18.43 19.05 -3.06
CA VAL A 243 19.23 18.18 -3.93
C VAL A 243 19.04 18.58 -5.40
N GLY A 244 19.43 17.71 -6.34
CA GLY A 244 19.30 17.97 -7.77
C GLY A 244 17.84 17.98 -8.22
N GLN A 245 17.45 19.03 -8.96
CA GLN A 245 16.10 19.12 -9.52
C GLN A 245 15.86 18.02 -10.55
N ILE A 246 14.73 17.34 -10.39
CA ILE A 246 14.16 16.35 -11.31
C ILE A 246 12.70 16.75 -11.63
N GLY A 247 11.94 15.94 -12.36
CA GLY A 247 10.56 16.26 -12.75
C GLY A 247 10.46 16.91 -14.11
N TYR A 248 11.58 17.19 -14.77
CA TYR A 248 11.58 17.73 -16.13
C TYR A 248 10.91 16.78 -17.14
N ALA A 249 11.16 15.48 -17.02
CA ALA A 249 10.56 14.49 -17.91
C ALA A 249 9.05 14.39 -17.65
N ALA A 250 8.66 14.15 -16.39
CA ALA A 250 7.26 14.09 -15.99
C ALA A 250 6.47 15.36 -16.33
N LEU A 251 7.01 16.56 -16.10
CA LEU A 251 6.34 17.83 -16.44
C LEU A 251 6.12 17.97 -17.94
N LYS A 252 7.13 17.61 -18.74
CA LYS A 252 7.04 17.69 -20.20
C LYS A 252 6.01 16.72 -20.74
N TYR A 253 6.00 15.48 -20.25
CA TYR A 253 5.10 14.42 -20.73
C TYR A 253 3.66 14.56 -20.21
N SER A 254 3.47 15.11 -19.01
CA SER A 254 2.13 15.48 -18.51
C SER A 254 1.53 16.68 -19.24
N GLY A 255 2.36 17.50 -19.91
CA GLY A 255 1.93 18.74 -20.56
C GLY A 255 1.73 19.91 -19.60
N ILE A 256 2.14 19.77 -18.32
CA ILE A 256 2.05 20.84 -17.31
C ILE A 256 3.06 21.94 -17.60
N ARG A 257 4.30 21.56 -17.94
CA ARG A 257 5.39 22.50 -18.24
C ARG A 257 6.43 21.85 -19.15
N SER A 258 6.96 22.59 -20.12
CA SER A 258 8.01 22.10 -21.03
C SER A 258 9.25 23.00 -21.09
N GLU A 259 9.25 24.13 -20.42
CA GLU A 259 10.35 25.11 -20.37
C GLU A 259 10.27 25.99 -19.11
N GLY A 260 11.35 26.73 -18.84
CA GLY A 260 11.45 27.65 -17.70
C GLY A 260 11.76 26.97 -16.37
N GLU A 261 11.55 27.71 -15.28
CA GLU A 261 11.80 27.26 -13.91
C GLU A 261 10.66 26.38 -13.41
N ILE A 262 11.00 25.26 -12.77
CA ILE A 262 10.05 24.38 -12.09
C ILE A 262 9.72 24.98 -10.73
N THR A 263 8.43 24.98 -10.37
CA THR A 263 7.93 25.52 -9.11
C THR A 263 7.35 24.42 -8.20
N PRO A 264 7.16 24.66 -6.89
CA PRO A 264 6.48 23.72 -6.01
C PRO A 264 5.06 23.33 -6.51
N ALA A 265 4.33 24.26 -7.13
CA ALA A 265 3.01 24.01 -7.67
C ALA A 265 3.02 23.06 -8.88
N ASP A 266 4.10 23.04 -9.65
CA ASP A 266 4.29 22.10 -10.75
C ASP A 266 4.45 20.67 -10.22
N ILE A 267 5.23 20.49 -9.13
CA ILE A 267 5.42 19.18 -8.47
C ILE A 267 4.11 18.67 -7.88
N TYR A 268 3.39 19.51 -7.14
CA TYR A 268 2.05 19.16 -6.64
C TYR A 268 1.11 18.73 -7.78
N SER A 269 1.12 19.46 -8.90
CA SER A 269 0.26 19.15 -10.04
C SER A 269 0.61 17.79 -10.65
N LEU A 270 1.90 17.44 -10.75
CA LEU A 270 2.33 16.11 -11.18
C LEU A 270 1.81 15.00 -10.27
N GLU A 271 1.99 15.15 -8.96
CA GLU A 271 1.55 14.14 -8.00
C GLU A 271 0.04 13.97 -8.04
N LYS A 272 -0.71 15.08 -8.06
CA LYS A 272 -2.17 15.04 -8.17
C LYS A 272 -2.64 14.32 -9.42
N GLU A 273 -2.03 14.62 -10.56
CA GLU A 273 -2.38 14.02 -11.85
C GLU A 273 -2.03 12.53 -11.91
N TYR A 274 -0.89 12.14 -11.34
CA TYR A 274 -0.49 10.74 -11.29
C TYR A 274 -1.35 9.93 -10.32
N ALA A 275 -1.65 10.47 -9.13
CA ALA A 275 -2.59 9.85 -8.19
C ALA A 275 -3.99 9.67 -8.81
N ARG A 276 -4.46 10.65 -9.60
CA ARG A 276 -5.70 10.53 -10.37
C ARG A 276 -5.62 9.40 -11.40
N PHE A 277 -4.55 9.34 -12.19
CA PHE A 277 -4.32 8.28 -13.17
C PHE A 277 -4.41 6.88 -12.55
N VAL A 278 -3.71 6.66 -11.43
CA VAL A 278 -3.75 5.38 -10.69
C VAL A 278 -5.14 5.08 -10.14
N ALA A 279 -5.83 6.11 -9.61
CA ALA A 279 -7.17 5.95 -9.08
C ALA A 279 -8.22 5.65 -10.15
N ASP A 280 -8.05 6.20 -11.36
CA ASP A 280 -8.88 5.92 -12.53
C ASP A 280 -8.70 4.49 -13.02
N ILE A 281 -7.48 3.93 -13.00
CA ILE A 281 -7.25 2.51 -13.32
C ILE A 281 -8.05 1.63 -12.37
N ALA A 282 -8.05 1.92 -11.08
CA ALA A 282 -8.74 1.11 -10.08
C ALA A 282 -10.28 1.09 -10.24
N GLN A 283 -10.84 1.98 -11.06
CA GLN A 283 -12.27 1.97 -11.37
C GLN A 283 -12.63 0.80 -12.29
N GLY A 284 -13.79 0.17 -12.04
CA GLY A 284 -14.34 -0.86 -12.92
C GLY A 284 -14.18 -2.31 -12.43
N TYR A 285 -13.42 -2.56 -11.36
CA TYR A 285 -13.26 -3.92 -10.80
C TYR A 285 -14.37 -4.33 -9.81
N GLY A 286 -15.30 -3.40 -9.52
CA GLY A 286 -16.45 -3.63 -8.63
C GLY A 286 -16.18 -3.32 -7.16
N PHE A 287 -15.05 -2.70 -6.84
CA PHE A 287 -14.81 -2.14 -5.52
C PHE A 287 -15.61 -0.83 -5.34
N PRO A 288 -16.28 -0.63 -4.21
CA PRO A 288 -16.82 0.68 -3.87
C PRO A 288 -15.67 1.66 -3.60
N ARG A 289 -15.88 2.97 -3.83
CA ARG A 289 -14.90 4.03 -3.49
C ARG A 289 -14.35 3.90 -2.07
N GLY A 290 -15.19 3.50 -1.12
CA GLY A 290 -14.81 3.27 0.29
C GLY A 290 -13.82 2.12 0.54
N MET A 291 -13.38 1.41 -0.50
CA MET A 291 -12.36 0.35 -0.44
C MET A 291 -11.11 0.69 -1.25
N LEU A 292 -11.04 1.85 -1.90
CA LEU A 292 -9.89 2.28 -2.69
C LEU A 292 -9.20 3.42 -1.98
N PHE A 293 -7.89 3.33 -1.77
CA PHE A 293 -7.15 4.28 -0.94
C PHE A 293 -5.92 4.85 -1.66
N SER A 294 -5.83 6.17 -1.75
CA SER A 294 -4.68 6.87 -2.33
C SER A 294 -3.84 7.48 -1.22
N HIS A 295 -2.57 7.10 -1.20
CA HIS A 295 -1.54 7.57 -0.29
C HIS A 295 -0.63 8.60 -0.99
N SER A 296 -0.44 9.77 -0.35
CA SER A 296 0.65 10.71 -0.68
C SER A 296 1.50 11.06 0.55
N GLY A 297 2.79 11.30 0.30
CA GLY A 297 3.79 11.71 1.28
C GLY A 297 4.28 13.14 1.03
N GLY A 298 5.49 13.45 1.50
CA GLY A 298 6.12 14.76 1.29
C GLY A 298 5.65 15.83 2.27
N ALA A 299 5.62 17.09 1.81
CA ALA A 299 5.34 18.25 2.66
C ALA A 299 4.43 19.26 1.96
N GLY A 300 3.77 20.12 2.74
CA GLY A 300 2.91 21.15 2.17
C GLY A 300 1.77 20.55 1.36
N ASP A 301 1.58 21.02 0.12
CA ASP A 301 0.47 20.61 -0.74
C ASP A 301 0.69 19.24 -1.42
N ASP A 302 1.88 18.64 -1.34
CA ASP A 302 2.14 17.26 -1.82
C ASP A 302 1.13 16.26 -1.21
N LEU A 303 0.89 16.43 0.10
CA LEU A 303 -0.06 15.65 0.89
C LEU A 303 -1.49 15.76 0.35
N ALA A 304 -1.85 16.83 -0.35
CA ALA A 304 -3.17 17.00 -0.95
C ALA A 304 -3.39 16.11 -2.18
N ALA A 305 -2.34 15.54 -2.78
CA ALA A 305 -2.45 14.62 -3.91
C ALA A 305 -3.17 13.30 -3.55
N ALA A 306 -3.22 12.95 -2.26
CA ALA A 306 -3.99 11.80 -1.76
C ALA A 306 -5.51 12.00 -1.93
N VAL A 307 -5.96 13.25 -2.02
CA VAL A 307 -7.38 13.60 -2.11
C VAL A 307 -7.86 13.49 -3.55
N GLN A 308 -8.44 12.33 -3.88
CA GLN A 308 -8.96 12.05 -5.22
C GLN A 308 -10.48 11.84 -5.22
N PRO A 309 -11.18 12.15 -6.34
CA PRO A 309 -12.65 12.00 -6.43
C PRO A 309 -13.14 10.55 -6.33
N ASN A 310 -12.29 9.58 -6.63
CA ASN A 310 -12.64 8.18 -6.87
C ASN A 310 -11.93 7.20 -5.91
N SER A 311 -11.21 7.72 -4.91
CA SER A 311 -10.63 6.97 -3.80
C SER A 311 -10.82 7.72 -2.48
N CYS A 312 -10.37 7.09 -1.39
CA CYS A 312 -10.29 7.65 -0.05
C CYS A 312 -8.83 8.07 0.23
N PRO A 313 -8.58 9.24 0.84
CA PRO A 313 -7.22 9.69 1.09
C PRO A 313 -6.58 8.96 2.27
N THR A 314 -5.27 8.75 2.20
CA THR A 314 -4.47 8.23 3.31
C THR A 314 -3.11 8.92 3.39
N TRP A 315 -2.51 8.88 4.58
CA TRP A 315 -1.22 9.52 4.85
C TRP A 315 -0.41 8.76 5.88
N SER A 316 0.86 9.12 5.97
CA SER A 316 1.80 8.69 7.00
C SER A 316 1.75 9.60 8.23
N PHE A 317 1.85 8.99 9.42
CA PHE A 317 1.93 9.66 10.70
C PHE A 317 2.97 8.95 11.59
N TYR A 318 3.90 9.72 12.16
CA TYR A 318 4.96 9.17 12.98
C TYR A 318 5.10 9.91 14.31
N TRP A 319 5.41 9.17 15.36
CA TRP A 319 5.72 9.67 16.70
C TRP A 319 4.57 10.52 17.28
N ALA A 320 4.81 11.81 17.51
CA ALA A 320 3.80 12.72 18.06
C ALA A 320 2.60 12.90 17.11
N GLU A 321 2.83 12.92 15.80
CA GLU A 321 1.74 13.02 14.82
C GLU A 321 0.89 11.75 14.79
N ALA A 322 1.50 10.58 15.01
CA ALA A 322 0.78 9.31 15.14
C ALA A 322 -0.03 9.23 16.44
N ALA A 323 0.46 9.86 17.52
CA ALA A 323 -0.23 9.89 18.81
C ALA A 323 -1.52 10.73 18.78
N ASP A 324 -1.53 11.81 17.99
CA ASP A 324 -2.74 12.61 17.73
C ASP A 324 -2.70 13.25 16.33
N PRO A 325 -3.23 12.56 15.30
CA PRO A 325 -3.21 13.09 13.94
C PRO A 325 -4.20 14.25 13.74
N SER A 326 -5.09 14.54 14.69
CA SER A 326 -6.10 15.60 14.55
C SER A 326 -5.51 17.00 14.39
N LEU A 327 -4.27 17.18 14.87
CA LEU A 327 -3.52 18.43 14.84
C LEU A 327 -2.72 18.63 13.55
N THR A 328 -2.67 17.63 12.68
CA THR A 328 -1.85 17.65 11.47
C THR A 328 -2.57 18.35 10.31
N PRO A 329 -1.84 18.92 9.33
CA PRO A 329 -2.43 19.45 8.09
C PRO A 329 -3.25 18.41 7.30
N GLN A 330 -2.81 17.14 7.31
CA GLN A 330 -3.49 16.00 6.70
C GLN A 330 -4.95 15.94 7.14
N VAL A 331 -5.21 15.96 8.44
CA VAL A 331 -6.57 15.88 8.99
C VAL A 331 -7.26 17.25 9.04
N SER A 332 -6.55 18.29 9.49
CA SER A 332 -7.16 19.60 9.74
C SER A 332 -7.48 20.41 8.48
N LYS A 333 -6.78 20.15 7.36
CA LYS A 333 -6.93 20.83 6.06
C LYS A 333 -7.33 19.85 4.95
N TYR A 334 -6.52 18.85 4.65
CA TYR A 334 -6.69 18.05 3.42
C TYR A 334 -7.86 17.06 3.49
N LEU A 335 -8.09 16.40 4.62
CA LEU A 335 -9.24 15.51 4.80
C LEU A 335 -10.57 16.25 4.56
N LYS A 336 -10.66 17.53 4.94
CA LYS A 336 -11.85 18.37 4.70
C LYS A 336 -12.10 18.70 3.24
N MET A 337 -11.11 18.51 2.37
CA MET A 337 -11.27 18.65 0.91
C MET A 337 -11.89 17.41 0.27
N SER A 338 -11.94 16.29 1.00
CA SER A 338 -12.51 15.03 0.52
C SER A 338 -13.97 14.89 0.93
N ASP A 339 -14.78 14.39 0.00
CA ASP A 339 -16.14 13.90 0.25
C ASP A 339 -16.19 12.36 0.35
N ALA A 340 -15.03 11.70 0.40
CA ALA A 340 -14.94 10.26 0.55
C ALA A 340 -15.58 9.82 1.89
N PRO A 341 -16.21 8.63 1.93
CA PRO A 341 -16.80 8.13 3.17
C PRO A 341 -15.75 7.79 4.23
N TYR A 342 -14.49 7.59 3.82
CA TYR A 342 -13.41 7.12 4.67
C TYR A 342 -12.08 7.81 4.37
N TRP A 343 -11.15 7.65 5.31
CA TRP A 343 -9.72 7.93 5.18
C TRP A 343 -8.93 6.89 5.99
N GLY A 344 -7.60 6.90 5.94
CA GLY A 344 -6.77 5.96 6.72
C GLY A 344 -5.36 6.48 7.03
N CYS A 345 -4.74 5.88 8.04
CA CYS A 345 -3.31 6.05 8.32
C CYS A 345 -2.57 4.93 7.59
N SER A 346 -1.97 5.23 6.45
CA SER A 346 -1.29 4.20 5.63
C SER A 346 0.08 3.82 6.14
N GLU A 347 0.71 4.69 6.91
CA GLU A 347 1.86 4.37 7.71
C GLU A 347 1.67 5.06 9.06
N TRP A 348 1.77 4.28 10.12
CA TRP A 348 1.54 4.77 11.46
C TRP A 348 2.53 4.13 12.41
N ASN A 349 3.17 4.91 13.28
CA ASN A 349 4.02 4.37 14.34
C ASN A 349 4.21 5.38 15.48
N ILE A 350 3.94 4.99 16.73
CA ILE A 350 4.22 5.80 17.93
C ILE A 350 5.52 5.37 18.65
N GLY A 351 6.16 4.31 18.17
CA GLY A 351 7.34 3.70 18.76
C GLY A 351 7.06 2.70 19.86
N ASP A 352 8.14 2.36 20.57
CA ASP A 352 8.05 1.56 21.79
C ASP A 352 7.55 2.45 22.93
N LYS A 353 6.31 2.21 23.34
CA LYS A 353 5.55 3.03 24.29
C LYS A 353 4.77 2.14 25.26
N PRO A 354 4.46 2.64 26.48
CA PRO A 354 3.55 1.95 27.39
C PRO A 354 2.18 1.69 26.76
N LYS A 355 1.44 0.74 27.33
CA LYS A 355 0.12 0.31 26.86
C LYS A 355 -0.88 1.48 26.81
N GLU A 356 -0.83 2.36 27.80
CA GLU A 356 -1.73 3.51 27.93
C GLU A 356 -1.58 4.46 26.75
N ASP A 357 -0.33 4.77 26.37
CA ASP A 357 -0.01 5.63 25.22
C ASP A 357 -0.49 4.99 23.90
N TRP A 358 -0.29 3.68 23.73
CA TRP A 358 -0.85 2.94 22.59
C TRP A 358 -2.37 3.04 22.53
N THR A 359 -3.04 2.81 23.66
CA THR A 359 -4.49 2.82 23.76
C THR A 359 -5.06 4.20 23.46
N GLU A 360 -4.44 5.26 23.99
CA GLU A 360 -4.82 6.65 23.74
C GLU A 360 -4.60 7.03 22.28
N ALA A 361 -3.44 6.72 21.71
CA ALA A 361 -3.14 7.04 20.32
C ALA A 361 -4.11 6.35 19.33
N LEU A 362 -4.40 5.06 19.55
CA LEU A 362 -5.40 4.34 18.76
C LEU A 362 -6.80 4.97 18.89
N ARG A 363 -7.21 5.38 20.09
CA ARG A 363 -8.48 6.06 20.33
C ARG A 363 -8.52 7.42 19.63
N ASN A 364 -7.46 8.19 19.68
CA ASN A 364 -7.36 9.50 19.01
C ASN A 364 -7.56 9.33 17.50
N CYS A 365 -6.81 8.41 16.86
CA CYS A 365 -6.96 8.09 15.44
C CYS A 365 -8.40 7.67 15.08
N TYR A 366 -8.95 6.64 15.74
CA TYR A 366 -10.28 6.12 15.40
C TYR A 366 -11.44 7.05 15.81
N SER A 367 -11.20 8.04 16.66
CA SER A 367 -12.21 9.05 17.02
C SER A 367 -12.45 10.07 15.90
N ILE A 368 -11.50 10.23 14.98
CA ILE A 368 -11.66 11.13 13.83
C ILE A 368 -12.65 10.51 12.84
N PRO A 369 -13.74 11.21 12.49
CA PRO A 369 -14.78 10.67 11.62
C PRO A 369 -14.24 10.11 10.31
N GLY A 370 -14.71 8.91 9.94
CA GLY A 370 -14.32 8.25 8.70
C GLY A 370 -12.97 7.52 8.75
N CYS A 371 -12.24 7.48 9.87
CA CYS A 371 -11.01 6.70 9.97
C CYS A 371 -11.35 5.22 9.76
N ARG A 372 -10.93 4.62 8.64
CA ARG A 372 -11.25 3.23 8.29
C ARG A 372 -10.18 2.27 8.76
N PHE A 373 -8.93 2.67 8.68
CA PHE A 373 -7.83 1.82 9.12
C PHE A 373 -6.61 2.60 9.61
N ILE A 374 -5.80 1.90 10.39
CA ILE A 374 -4.42 2.25 10.73
C ILE A 374 -3.53 1.12 10.23
N SER A 375 -2.45 1.42 9.49
CA SER A 375 -1.47 0.45 9.01
C SER A 375 -0.11 0.75 9.64
N LEU A 376 0.42 -0.19 10.41
CA LEU A 376 1.66 -0.06 11.16
C LEU A 376 2.85 -0.18 10.19
N PHE A 377 3.62 0.90 10.00
CA PHE A 377 4.73 0.96 9.05
C PHE A 377 5.84 -0.09 9.26
N ASN A 378 5.99 -0.58 10.49
CA ASN A 378 7.02 -1.55 10.83
C ASN A 378 6.41 -2.68 11.67
N TYR A 379 6.16 -3.82 11.04
CA TYR A 379 5.73 -5.06 11.72
C TYR A 379 6.57 -5.36 12.97
N GLY A 380 7.89 -5.11 12.88
CA GLY A 380 8.88 -5.26 13.93
C GLY A 380 8.59 -4.47 15.21
N THR A 381 7.76 -3.42 15.16
CA THR A 381 7.36 -2.67 16.36
C THR A 381 6.49 -3.51 17.30
N ILE A 382 5.73 -4.50 16.77
CA ILE A 382 4.91 -5.40 17.58
C ILE A 382 5.53 -6.80 17.64
N PHE A 383 6.02 -7.31 16.53
CA PHE A 383 6.57 -8.65 16.42
C PHE A 383 7.96 -8.59 15.80
N SER A 384 9.00 -8.71 16.62
CA SER A 384 10.39 -8.68 16.18
C SER A 384 11.10 -9.99 16.50
N LYS A 385 12.38 -10.08 16.13
CA LYS A 385 13.25 -11.18 16.53
C LYS A 385 14.47 -10.63 17.28
N ASP A 386 14.89 -11.33 18.33
CA ASP A 386 16.15 -11.05 19.00
C ASP A 386 17.34 -11.52 18.15
N GLN A 387 18.56 -11.35 18.69
CA GLN A 387 19.81 -11.74 18.00
C GLN A 387 19.91 -13.25 17.73
N ASP A 388 19.21 -14.06 18.53
CA ASP A 388 19.17 -15.52 18.41
C ASP A 388 18.01 -15.98 17.50
N GLY A 389 17.22 -15.04 16.99
CA GLY A 389 16.08 -15.30 16.12
C GLY A 389 14.78 -15.67 16.85
N ASN A 390 14.75 -15.58 18.18
CA ASN A 390 13.54 -15.82 18.96
C ASN A 390 12.57 -14.66 18.78
N LEU A 391 11.27 -14.98 18.73
CA LEU A 391 10.21 -13.98 18.66
C LEU A 391 10.20 -13.12 19.92
N VAL A 392 10.21 -11.81 19.72
CA VAL A 392 9.98 -10.80 20.76
C VAL A 392 8.68 -10.09 20.45
N VAL A 393 7.78 -10.05 21.44
CA VAL A 393 6.44 -9.45 21.31
C VAL A 393 6.37 -8.17 22.13
N ASN A 394 5.87 -7.09 21.54
CA ASN A 394 5.51 -5.89 22.28
C ASN A 394 4.14 -6.11 22.96
N ASP A 395 4.17 -6.62 24.18
CA ASP A 395 2.95 -6.94 24.94
C ASP A 395 2.07 -5.70 25.18
N ALA A 396 2.67 -4.52 25.35
CA ALA A 396 1.92 -3.27 25.53
C ALA A 396 1.06 -2.94 24.30
N ALA A 397 1.63 -3.06 23.09
CA ALA A 397 0.90 -2.84 21.84
C ALA A 397 -0.20 -3.91 21.63
N VAL A 398 0.12 -5.18 21.91
CA VAL A 398 -0.84 -6.30 21.78
C VAL A 398 -2.02 -6.13 22.74
N GLU A 399 -1.77 -5.78 23.99
CA GLU A 399 -2.81 -5.54 25.00
C GLU A 399 -3.67 -4.32 24.67
N ALA A 400 -3.07 -3.23 24.20
CA ALA A 400 -3.80 -2.04 23.77
C ALA A 400 -4.72 -2.33 22.58
N LEU A 401 -4.25 -3.08 21.58
CA LEU A 401 -5.07 -3.50 20.45
C LEU A 401 -6.23 -4.38 20.91
N LYS A 402 -5.98 -5.38 21.76
CA LYS A 402 -7.04 -6.24 22.32
C LYS A 402 -8.10 -5.45 23.09
N GLU A 403 -7.72 -4.36 23.75
CA GLU A 403 -8.65 -3.50 24.51
C GLU A 403 -9.64 -2.75 23.60
N ILE A 404 -9.26 -2.46 22.35
CA ILE A 404 -10.11 -1.72 21.39
C ILE A 404 -10.86 -2.60 20.39
N GLN A 405 -10.53 -3.90 20.31
CA GLN A 405 -11.24 -4.89 19.48
C GLN A 405 -12.67 -5.14 19.97
#